data_AF-A0A510UXB2-F1
#
_entry.id   AF-A0A510UXB2-F1
#
_cell.length_a   1.000
_cell.length_b   1.000
_cell.length_c   1.000
_cell.angle_alpha   90.00
_cell.angle_beta   90.00
_cell.angle_gamma   90.00
#
_symmetry.space_group_name_H-M   'P 1'
#
loop_
_entity.id
_entity.type
_entity.pdbx_description
1 polymer ?
#
loop_
_entity_poly.entity_id
_entity_poly.type
_entity_poly.pdbx_seq_one_letter_code
_entity_poly.pdbx_strand_id
1 'polypeptide(L)'
;MSPADVARPRRVRALSIAGTDPTGGAGIAADLKSFAAHGAYGMAAVTAVVAQNTHGVRAVHVPDVELLDAQLDAVSDDVVVDAVKIGMTATAQVAQHVAAWLDRERARGRTPVVVLDPVMVASSGDRLLSRDAESRVRALAVRADLVTPNLPELAVLVDEPVAATWPMALDQARRFADRCGTAVLVKGGHLTGPASPDALVGAAGVVEFAADRVATTSTHGTGCSLSAALAALRPVRADWPTAAREAKAWLTGAIAAGDALLVGSGAGPVDHLHHLPALGRRPFTDEVWDEVAAIRSACDALPFVRALGDGTLPLTAFEDYLHQDALYLADYARVLAHASQAAPSPTAQGFFARGAAACLDVEQRLHEARLARADRRTGGVRSAVTRAYVDHLLATAARGSYAEVVAAVLPCYWLYADVGMRLLARAGDLAGHPYGDWIALYGDPEFAARAAQARALVDDAARGVDETQRRLMAEAFVRSCEHELAFFAQSWPGPGRHDERAAGDEAVAPGRVPVAAT
;
A
#
# COMPACT_ATOMS: atom_id res chain seq x y z
N MET A 1 -7.29 -24.67 20.15
CA MET A 1 -6.35 -23.89 19.33
C MET A 1 -4.94 -24.26 19.75
N SER A 2 -4.08 -24.53 18.77
CA SER A 2 -2.69 -24.92 19.00
C SER A 2 -1.88 -23.68 19.43
N PRO A 3 -0.77 -23.83 20.19
CA PRO A 3 0.16 -22.75 20.46
C PRO A 3 0.70 -22.03 19.20
N ALA A 4 0.55 -22.63 18.01
CA ALA A 4 0.89 -22.04 16.72
C ALA A 4 -0.16 -21.03 16.18
N ASP A 5 -1.34 -20.91 16.81
CA ASP A 5 -2.39 -19.95 16.42
C ASP A 5 -2.17 -18.53 16.98
N VAL A 6 -1.09 -18.33 17.75
CA VAL A 6 -0.72 -17.03 18.33
C VAL A 6 0.18 -16.29 17.34
N ALA A 7 -0.33 -15.17 16.82
CA ALA A 7 0.36 -14.13 16.01
C ALA A 7 0.04 -14.01 14.51
N ARG A 8 -1.11 -14.50 14.01
CA ARG A 8 -1.68 -13.94 12.78
C ARG A 8 -2.71 -12.86 13.13
N PRO A 9 -2.58 -11.61 12.65
CA PRO A 9 -3.62 -10.62 12.83
C PRO A 9 -4.91 -11.15 12.19
N ARG A 10 -5.93 -11.43 13.02
CA ARG A 10 -7.24 -11.89 12.55
C ARG A 10 -7.93 -10.71 11.87
N ARG A 11 -8.28 -10.88 10.59
CA ARG A 11 -9.10 -9.90 9.86
C ARG A 11 -10.50 -9.85 10.48
N VAL A 12 -11.08 -8.66 10.60
CA VAL A 12 -12.48 -8.48 10.99
C VAL A 12 -13.37 -9.22 9.99
N ARG A 13 -14.28 -10.06 10.47
CA ARG A 13 -15.30 -10.74 9.66
C ARG A 13 -16.58 -9.92 9.74
N ALA A 14 -16.81 -9.11 8.71
CA ALA A 14 -17.93 -8.18 8.65
C ALA A 14 -19.05 -8.71 7.75
N LEU A 15 -20.27 -8.77 8.28
CA LEU A 15 -21.47 -9.19 7.57
C LEU A 15 -22.30 -7.97 7.14
N SER A 16 -22.57 -7.83 5.85
CA SER A 16 -23.60 -6.92 5.34
C SER A 16 -24.95 -7.63 5.32
N ILE A 17 -25.99 -6.97 5.81
CA ILE A 17 -27.38 -7.40 5.67
C ILE A 17 -28.11 -6.28 4.90
N ALA A 18 -28.17 -6.40 3.58
CA ALA A 18 -28.68 -5.34 2.71
C ALA A 18 -29.17 -5.88 1.36
N GLY A 19 -29.78 -5.01 0.55
CA GLY A 19 -30.16 -5.35 -0.82
C GLY A 19 -29.00 -5.23 -1.82
N THR A 20 -29.19 -5.76 -3.02
CA THR A 20 -28.21 -5.68 -4.11
C THR A 20 -28.26 -4.33 -4.82
N ASP A 21 -27.13 -3.88 -5.36
CA ASP A 21 -27.07 -2.91 -6.44
C ASP A 21 -26.18 -3.50 -7.54
N PRO A 22 -26.74 -3.87 -8.71
CA PRO A 22 -26.01 -4.61 -9.72
C PRO A 22 -24.97 -3.76 -10.46
N THR A 23 -25.01 -2.41 -10.39
CA THR A 23 -23.89 -1.59 -10.89
C THR A 23 -22.72 -1.53 -9.92
N GLY A 24 -22.91 -2.05 -8.70
CA GLY A 24 -21.87 -2.17 -7.69
C GLY A 24 -21.51 -0.86 -7.00
N GLY A 25 -22.36 0.16 -7.08
CA GLY A 25 -22.13 1.47 -6.46
C GLY A 25 -22.65 1.56 -5.03
N ALA A 26 -23.72 0.82 -4.70
CA ALA A 26 -24.37 0.80 -3.39
C ALA A 26 -24.65 -0.64 -2.90
N GLY A 27 -25.51 -0.78 -1.89
CA GLY A 27 -25.98 -2.07 -1.38
C GLY A 27 -24.86 -2.98 -0.88
N ILE A 28 -25.08 -4.29 -0.92
CA ILE A 28 -24.08 -5.28 -0.50
C ILE A 28 -22.75 -5.16 -1.27
N ALA A 29 -22.77 -4.67 -2.51
CA ALA A 29 -21.57 -4.54 -3.32
C ALA A 29 -20.66 -3.41 -2.80
N ALA A 30 -21.23 -2.25 -2.48
CA ALA A 30 -20.51 -1.18 -1.81
C ALA A 30 -20.02 -1.62 -0.43
N ASP A 31 -20.85 -2.35 0.32
CA ASP A 31 -20.47 -2.82 1.64
C ASP A 31 -19.25 -3.75 1.59
N LEU A 32 -19.26 -4.75 0.70
CA LEU A 32 -18.14 -5.67 0.51
C LEU A 32 -16.86 -4.97 0.03
N LYS A 33 -16.98 -3.99 -0.88
CA LYS A 33 -15.85 -3.17 -1.33
C LYS A 33 -15.28 -2.32 -0.19
N SER A 34 -16.13 -1.70 0.63
CA SER A 34 -15.72 -0.97 1.82
C SER A 34 -15.05 -1.89 2.84
N PHE A 35 -15.57 -3.09 3.08
CA PHE A 35 -14.91 -4.06 3.96
C PHE A 35 -13.52 -4.42 3.46
N ALA A 36 -13.38 -4.72 2.16
CA ALA A 36 -12.11 -5.04 1.53
C ALA A 36 -11.10 -3.87 1.59
N ALA A 37 -11.57 -2.65 1.32
CA ALA A 37 -10.79 -1.41 1.41
C ALA A 37 -10.14 -1.20 2.79
N HIS A 38 -10.78 -1.70 3.85
CA HIS A 38 -10.31 -1.59 5.24
C HIS A 38 -9.74 -2.92 5.78
N GLY A 39 -9.45 -3.88 4.89
CA GLY A 39 -8.77 -5.14 5.24
C GLY A 39 -9.66 -6.19 5.93
N ALA A 40 -10.96 -5.95 6.05
CA ALA A 40 -11.93 -6.90 6.60
C ALA A 40 -12.30 -8.00 5.58
N TYR A 41 -12.64 -9.18 6.09
CA TYR A 41 -13.29 -10.24 5.32
C TYR A 41 -14.79 -9.94 5.24
N GLY A 42 -15.28 -9.65 4.05
CA GLY A 42 -16.69 -9.30 3.82
C GLY A 42 -17.57 -10.51 3.55
N MET A 43 -18.73 -10.54 4.20
CA MET A 43 -19.82 -11.49 3.98
C MET A 43 -21.12 -10.72 3.71
N ALA A 44 -22.11 -11.35 3.10
CA ALA A 44 -23.40 -10.71 2.83
C ALA A 44 -24.58 -11.67 3.00
N ALA A 45 -25.68 -11.16 3.55
CA ALA A 45 -27.01 -11.76 3.51
C ALA A 45 -27.94 -10.79 2.77
N VAL A 46 -28.56 -11.26 1.70
CA VAL A 46 -29.35 -10.42 0.79
C VAL A 46 -30.78 -10.29 1.30
N THR A 47 -31.21 -9.05 1.52
CA THR A 47 -32.59 -8.71 1.93
C THR A 47 -33.54 -8.47 0.75
N ALA A 48 -33.00 -7.96 -0.36
CA ALA A 48 -33.76 -7.71 -1.58
C ALA A 48 -32.83 -7.73 -2.80
N VAL A 49 -33.33 -8.23 -3.92
CA VAL A 49 -32.67 -8.15 -5.22
C VAL A 49 -33.25 -6.95 -5.96
N VAL A 50 -32.40 -5.99 -6.30
CA VAL A 50 -32.80 -4.73 -6.95
C VAL A 50 -32.25 -4.69 -8.36
N ALA A 51 -33.10 -4.40 -9.34
CA ALA A 51 -32.68 -3.97 -10.66
C ALA A 51 -32.50 -2.45 -10.63
N GLN A 52 -31.26 -1.99 -10.41
CA GLN A 52 -30.91 -0.57 -10.31
C GLN A 52 -29.74 -0.25 -11.24
N ASN A 53 -29.63 1.02 -11.65
CA ASN A 53 -28.40 1.55 -12.22
C ASN A 53 -28.16 3.00 -11.79
N THR A 54 -27.18 3.67 -12.41
CA THR A 54 -26.83 5.07 -12.12
C THR A 54 -27.95 6.07 -12.40
N HIS A 55 -29.05 5.66 -13.05
CA HIS A 55 -30.23 6.48 -13.33
C HIS A 55 -31.40 6.19 -12.39
N GLY A 56 -31.27 5.23 -11.48
CA GLY A 56 -32.29 4.91 -10.48
C GLY A 56 -32.75 3.46 -10.48
N VAL A 57 -33.82 3.21 -9.71
CA VAL A 57 -34.36 1.87 -9.47
C VAL A 57 -35.43 1.53 -10.50
N ARG A 58 -35.36 0.31 -11.06
CA ARG A 58 -36.33 -0.21 -12.05
C ARG A 58 -37.27 -1.25 -11.48
N ALA A 59 -36.76 -2.12 -10.60
CA ALA A 59 -37.55 -3.14 -9.94
C ALA A 59 -36.89 -3.54 -8.61
N VAL A 60 -37.72 -3.95 -7.65
CA VAL A 60 -37.29 -4.51 -6.37
C VAL A 60 -38.03 -5.83 -6.18
N HIS A 61 -37.28 -6.90 -5.92
CA HIS A 61 -37.81 -8.19 -5.51
C HIS A 61 -37.33 -8.50 -4.10
N VAL A 62 -38.27 -8.72 -3.18
CA VAL A 62 -37.97 -9.13 -1.81
C VAL A 62 -38.24 -10.63 -1.73
N PRO A 63 -37.20 -11.47 -1.55
CA PRO A 63 -37.40 -12.90 -1.34
C PRO A 63 -38.16 -13.20 -0.04
N ASP A 64 -38.68 -14.41 0.07
CA ASP A 64 -39.30 -14.89 1.29
C ASP A 64 -38.30 -14.85 2.47
N VAL A 65 -38.77 -14.48 3.65
CA VAL A 65 -37.90 -14.24 4.81
C VAL A 65 -37.21 -15.51 5.32
N GLU A 66 -37.76 -16.68 5.02
CA GLU A 66 -37.17 -17.98 5.30
C GLU A 66 -35.82 -18.13 4.58
N LEU A 67 -35.67 -17.56 3.38
CA LEU A 67 -34.39 -17.54 2.68
C LEU A 67 -33.39 -16.57 3.35
N LEU A 68 -33.86 -15.46 3.91
CA LEU A 68 -33.00 -14.57 4.70
C LEU A 68 -32.52 -15.26 5.98
N ASP A 69 -33.42 -15.92 6.71
CA ASP A 69 -33.06 -16.69 7.90
C ASP A 69 -32.04 -17.78 7.56
N ALA A 70 -32.26 -18.54 6.47
CA ALA A 70 -31.32 -19.56 6.03
C ALA A 70 -29.94 -18.99 5.68
N GLN A 71 -29.86 -17.79 5.07
CA GLN A 71 -28.58 -17.11 4.82
C GLN A 71 -27.87 -16.72 6.12
N LEU A 72 -28.62 -16.12 7.06
CA LEU A 72 -28.08 -15.64 8.33
C LEU A 72 -27.61 -16.81 9.21
N ASP A 73 -28.40 -17.88 9.27
CA ASP A 73 -28.06 -19.09 10.01
C ASP A 73 -26.84 -19.76 9.38
N ALA A 74 -26.79 -19.95 8.04
CA ALA A 74 -25.63 -20.53 7.35
C ALA A 74 -24.31 -19.78 7.61
N VAL A 75 -24.34 -18.44 7.69
CA VAL A 75 -23.17 -17.65 8.07
C VAL A 75 -22.81 -17.88 9.54
N SER A 76 -23.79 -17.78 10.44
CA SER A 76 -23.54 -17.81 11.89
C SER A 76 -23.25 -19.22 12.46
N ASP A 77 -23.59 -20.27 11.71
CA ASP A 77 -23.31 -21.65 12.07
C ASP A 77 -21.82 -22.00 11.91
N ASP A 78 -21.13 -21.37 10.95
CA ASP A 78 -19.72 -21.66 10.61
C ASP A 78 -18.76 -20.51 10.96
N VAL A 79 -19.20 -19.25 10.82
CA VAL A 79 -18.34 -18.07 10.94
C VAL A 79 -18.71 -17.24 12.16
N VAL A 80 -17.72 -16.96 13.03
CA VAL A 80 -17.87 -15.93 14.06
C VAL A 80 -17.90 -14.56 13.37
N VAL A 81 -19.03 -13.87 13.48
CA VAL A 81 -19.23 -12.52 12.96
C VAL A 81 -18.70 -11.50 13.97
N ASP A 82 -17.76 -10.66 13.55
CA ASP A 82 -17.16 -9.62 14.40
C ASP A 82 -17.93 -8.30 14.30
N ALA A 83 -18.50 -8.02 13.12
CA ALA A 83 -19.29 -6.83 12.86
C ALA A 83 -20.44 -7.11 11.89
N VAL A 84 -21.54 -6.39 12.05
CA VAL A 84 -22.71 -6.43 11.18
C VAL A 84 -22.99 -5.00 10.72
N LYS A 85 -23.11 -4.79 9.41
CA LYS A 85 -23.71 -3.58 8.84
C LYS A 85 -25.08 -3.93 8.29
N ILE A 86 -26.10 -3.19 8.69
CA ILE A 86 -27.46 -3.34 8.20
C ILE A 86 -27.76 -2.18 7.27
N GLY A 87 -28.17 -2.48 6.04
CA GLY A 87 -28.61 -1.49 5.05
C GLY A 87 -30.12 -1.58 4.80
N MET A 88 -30.51 -1.47 3.53
CA MET A 88 -31.91 -1.56 3.12
C MET A 88 -32.53 -2.89 3.55
N THR A 89 -33.60 -2.85 4.35
CA THR A 89 -34.40 -4.02 4.76
C THR A 89 -35.64 -4.24 3.87
N ALA A 90 -36.05 -3.24 3.10
CA ALA A 90 -37.21 -3.23 2.19
C ALA A 90 -38.59 -3.38 2.85
N THR A 91 -38.77 -4.31 3.79
CA THR A 91 -40.06 -4.59 4.45
C THR A 91 -39.95 -4.66 5.96
N ALA A 92 -41.10 -4.48 6.63
CA ALA A 92 -41.23 -4.64 8.07
C ALA A 92 -40.85 -6.06 8.52
N GLN A 93 -41.22 -7.07 7.74
CA GLN A 93 -40.96 -8.48 8.03
C GLN A 93 -39.45 -8.78 8.02
N VAL A 94 -38.74 -8.31 7.00
CA VAL A 94 -37.27 -8.44 6.96
C VAL A 94 -36.63 -7.78 8.17
N ALA A 95 -37.00 -6.54 8.51
CA ALA A 95 -36.46 -5.84 9.67
C ALA A 95 -36.71 -6.61 10.99
N GLN A 96 -37.87 -7.26 11.13
CA GLN A 96 -38.18 -8.10 12.29
C GLN A 96 -37.31 -9.36 12.36
N HIS A 97 -37.07 -10.03 11.25
CA HIS A 97 -36.23 -11.23 11.22
C HIS A 97 -34.76 -10.91 11.49
N VAL A 98 -34.25 -9.79 10.95
CA VAL A 98 -32.91 -9.29 11.30
C VAL A 98 -32.80 -8.98 12.80
N ALA A 99 -33.81 -8.31 13.38
CA ALA A 99 -33.83 -8.04 14.82
C ALA A 99 -33.85 -9.34 15.65
N ALA A 100 -34.67 -10.31 15.26
CA ALA A 100 -34.77 -11.61 15.94
C ALA A 100 -33.45 -12.38 15.85
N TRP A 101 -32.78 -12.38 14.70
CA TRP A 101 -31.47 -13.00 14.54
C TRP A 101 -30.41 -12.35 15.45
N LEU A 102 -30.34 -11.02 15.51
CA LEU A 102 -29.42 -10.31 16.43
C LEU A 102 -29.67 -10.68 17.89
N ASP A 103 -30.95 -10.79 18.30
CA ASP A 103 -31.31 -11.18 19.67
C ASP A 103 -30.90 -12.64 19.96
N ARG A 104 -31.04 -13.55 18.99
CA ARG A 104 -30.56 -14.95 19.11
C ARG A 104 -29.04 -15.00 19.27
N GLU A 105 -28.29 -14.24 18.49
CA GLU A 105 -26.82 -14.21 18.58
C GLU A 105 -26.37 -13.67 19.94
N ARG A 106 -27.01 -12.60 20.44
CA ARG A 106 -26.75 -12.06 21.78
C ARG A 106 -27.05 -13.08 22.88
N ALA A 107 -28.17 -13.80 22.77
CA ALA A 107 -28.52 -14.87 23.72
C ALA A 107 -27.50 -16.02 23.72
N ARG A 108 -26.80 -16.25 22.60
CA ARG A 108 -25.67 -17.20 22.47
C ARG A 108 -24.34 -16.64 22.97
N GLY A 109 -24.32 -15.42 23.53
CA GLY A 109 -23.11 -14.75 23.99
C GLY A 109 -22.26 -14.15 22.87
N ARG A 110 -22.80 -14.00 21.66
CA ARG A 110 -22.13 -13.38 20.51
C ARG A 110 -22.60 -11.93 20.39
N THR A 111 -21.65 -11.00 20.44
CA THR A 111 -21.95 -9.56 20.43
C THR A 111 -21.13 -8.86 19.34
N PRO A 112 -21.46 -9.05 18.05
CA PRO A 112 -20.83 -8.30 16.98
C PRO A 112 -21.11 -6.80 17.15
N VAL A 113 -20.21 -5.96 16.66
CA VAL A 113 -20.51 -4.52 16.50
C VAL A 113 -21.59 -4.37 15.44
N VAL A 114 -22.67 -3.66 15.75
CA VAL A 114 -23.80 -3.45 14.83
C VAL A 114 -23.87 -1.99 14.38
N VAL A 115 -23.72 -1.76 13.07
CA VAL A 115 -23.95 -0.45 12.43
C VAL A 115 -25.23 -0.52 11.60
N LEU A 116 -26.19 0.36 11.89
CA LEU A 116 -27.43 0.50 11.13
C LEU A 116 -27.37 1.73 10.23
N ASP A 117 -27.37 1.51 8.93
CA ASP A 117 -27.65 2.54 7.92
C ASP A 117 -29.14 2.50 7.59
N PRO A 118 -29.95 3.47 8.07
CA PRO A 118 -31.41 3.41 7.98
C PRO A 118 -31.88 3.83 6.58
N VAL A 119 -31.47 3.07 5.55
CA VAL A 119 -31.71 3.36 4.14
C VAL A 119 -33.20 3.35 3.84
N MET A 120 -33.82 4.53 3.74
CA MET A 120 -35.25 4.72 3.48
C MET A 120 -35.58 5.12 2.04
N VAL A 121 -34.64 5.78 1.38
CA VAL A 121 -34.78 6.36 0.04
C VAL A 121 -33.49 6.09 -0.72
N ALA A 122 -33.59 5.71 -1.99
CA ALA A 122 -32.43 5.53 -2.85
C ALA A 122 -31.72 6.87 -3.11
N SER A 123 -30.45 6.85 -3.50
CA SER A 123 -29.74 8.06 -3.96
C SER A 123 -30.43 8.76 -5.15
N SER A 124 -31.26 8.03 -5.91
CA SER A 124 -32.12 8.56 -6.99
C SER A 124 -33.42 9.21 -6.51
N GLY A 125 -33.75 9.14 -5.22
CA GLY A 125 -34.99 9.66 -4.63
C GLY A 125 -36.14 8.66 -4.56
N ASP A 126 -35.98 7.44 -5.08
CA ASP A 126 -37.00 6.40 -5.03
C ASP A 126 -37.20 5.87 -3.61
N ARG A 127 -38.46 5.74 -3.16
CA ARG A 127 -38.76 5.15 -1.85
C ARG A 127 -38.42 3.65 -1.84
N LEU A 128 -37.65 3.23 -0.84
CA LEU A 128 -37.18 1.85 -0.68
C LEU A 128 -37.85 1.09 0.47
N LEU A 129 -38.63 1.79 1.31
CA LEU A 129 -39.31 1.22 2.47
C LEU A 129 -40.80 1.60 2.49
N SER A 130 -41.64 0.68 2.96
CA SER A 130 -43.03 0.97 3.30
C SER A 130 -43.13 1.74 4.62
N ARG A 131 -44.22 2.49 4.83
CA ARG A 131 -44.43 3.26 6.08
C ARG A 131 -44.40 2.36 7.32
N ASP A 132 -44.99 1.16 7.24
CA ASP A 132 -44.99 0.22 8.37
C ASP A 132 -43.58 -0.24 8.74
N ALA A 133 -42.66 -0.26 7.78
CA ALA A 133 -41.28 -0.65 8.00
C ALA A 133 -40.45 0.44 8.71
N GLU A 134 -40.84 1.73 8.64
CA GLU A 134 -40.18 2.82 9.38
C GLU A 134 -40.22 2.55 10.90
N SER A 135 -41.37 2.10 11.41
CA SER A 135 -41.53 1.73 12.83
C SER A 135 -40.60 0.58 13.24
N ARG A 136 -40.37 -0.37 12.33
CA ARG A 136 -39.48 -1.51 12.56
C ARG A 136 -38.00 -1.12 12.50
N VAL A 137 -37.62 -0.19 11.62
CA VAL A 137 -36.27 0.36 11.59
C VAL A 137 -35.96 1.12 12.90
N ARG A 138 -36.91 1.87 13.45
CA ARG A 138 -36.75 2.47 14.79
C ARG A 138 -36.56 1.42 15.88
N ALA A 139 -37.30 0.31 15.81
CA ALA A 139 -37.12 -0.80 16.75
C ALA A 139 -35.81 -1.58 16.53
N LEU A 140 -35.20 -1.49 15.34
CA LEU A 140 -33.89 -2.07 15.07
C LEU A 140 -32.76 -1.16 15.59
N ALA A 141 -32.96 0.15 15.59
CA ALA A 141 -31.97 1.12 16.08
C ALA A 141 -31.54 0.89 17.54
N VAL A 142 -32.45 0.42 18.42
CA VAL A 142 -32.10 0.08 19.82
C VAL A 142 -31.20 -1.16 19.94
N ARG A 143 -31.00 -1.91 18.84
CA ARG A 143 -30.06 -3.03 18.77
C ARG A 143 -28.75 -2.65 18.08
N ALA A 144 -28.60 -1.44 17.57
CA ALA A 144 -27.37 -0.98 16.95
C ALA A 144 -26.42 -0.35 17.98
N ASP A 145 -25.12 -0.46 17.75
CA ASP A 145 -24.09 0.31 18.46
C ASP A 145 -23.88 1.69 17.84
N LEU A 146 -24.19 1.82 16.54
CA LEU A 146 -24.17 3.07 15.80
C LEU A 146 -25.28 3.10 14.75
N VAL A 147 -26.01 4.22 14.66
CA VAL A 147 -26.96 4.51 13.57
C VAL A 147 -26.43 5.65 12.72
N THR A 148 -26.48 5.53 11.39
CA THR A 148 -25.85 6.51 10.48
C THR A 148 -26.86 7.26 9.58
N PRO A 149 -27.85 8.00 10.11
CA PRO A 149 -28.88 8.63 9.29
C PRO A 149 -28.36 9.87 8.54
N ASN A 150 -28.86 10.11 7.34
CA ASN A 150 -28.84 11.44 6.73
C ASN A 150 -29.98 12.31 7.30
N LEU A 151 -30.07 13.58 6.88
CA LEU A 151 -31.09 14.50 7.42
C LEU A 151 -32.54 14.04 7.16
N PRO A 152 -32.94 13.62 5.94
CA PRO A 152 -34.26 13.02 5.73
C PRO A 152 -34.53 11.77 6.57
N GLU A 153 -33.58 10.86 6.68
CA GLU A 153 -33.70 9.63 7.46
C GLU A 153 -33.83 9.94 8.96
N LEU A 154 -33.05 10.90 9.47
CA LEU A 154 -33.11 11.32 10.87
C LEU A 154 -34.51 11.86 11.21
N ALA A 155 -35.07 12.70 10.34
CA ALA A 155 -36.42 13.25 10.48
C ALA A 155 -37.48 12.13 10.62
N VAL A 156 -37.36 11.09 9.79
CA VAL A 156 -38.21 9.89 9.87
C VAL A 156 -37.92 9.06 11.11
N LEU A 157 -36.70 9.03 11.66
CA LEU A 157 -36.39 8.34 12.91
C LEU A 157 -36.86 9.08 14.16
N VAL A 158 -36.97 10.41 14.09
CA VAL A 158 -37.47 11.26 15.20
C VAL A 158 -38.95 11.59 15.14
N ASP A 159 -39.62 11.34 14.02
CA ASP A 159 -41.01 11.77 13.75
C ASP A 159 -41.18 13.30 13.70
N GLU A 160 -40.24 13.99 13.06
CA GLU A 160 -40.22 15.44 12.98
C GLU A 160 -39.92 15.91 11.54
N PRO A 161 -40.09 17.20 11.22
CA PRO A 161 -39.64 17.76 9.95
C PRO A 161 -38.12 17.64 9.78
N VAL A 162 -37.67 17.63 8.51
CA VAL A 162 -36.24 17.64 8.15
C VAL A 162 -35.58 18.90 8.72
N ALA A 163 -34.49 18.73 9.45
CA ALA A 163 -33.73 19.83 10.01
C ALA A 163 -33.22 20.76 8.89
N ALA A 164 -33.60 22.04 8.96
CA ALA A 164 -33.17 23.06 8.01
C ALA A 164 -31.75 23.60 8.30
N THR A 165 -31.24 23.37 9.52
CA THR A 165 -29.94 23.87 9.97
C THR A 165 -29.16 22.78 10.70
N TRP A 166 -27.83 22.90 10.70
CA TRP A 166 -26.96 21.96 11.40
C TRP A 166 -27.22 21.86 12.91
N PRO A 167 -27.41 22.97 13.66
CA PRO A 167 -27.76 22.89 15.07
C PRO A 167 -29.08 22.15 15.35
N MET A 168 -30.09 22.31 14.47
CA MET A 168 -31.35 21.55 14.59
C MET A 168 -31.12 20.05 14.38
N ALA A 169 -30.28 19.69 13.41
CA ALA A 169 -29.94 18.29 13.15
C ALA A 169 -29.21 17.65 14.34
N LEU A 170 -28.28 18.38 14.97
CA LEU A 170 -27.57 17.93 16.17
C LEU A 170 -28.52 17.70 17.35
N ASP A 171 -29.50 18.60 17.56
CA ASP A 171 -30.48 18.44 18.64
C ASP A 171 -31.41 17.23 18.38
N GLN A 172 -31.89 17.05 17.14
CA GLN A 172 -32.65 15.86 16.75
C GLN A 172 -31.86 14.58 16.96
N ALA A 173 -30.59 14.55 16.53
CA ALA A 173 -29.71 13.40 16.69
C ALA A 173 -29.47 13.07 18.17
N ARG A 174 -29.29 14.09 19.03
CA ARG A 174 -29.12 13.90 20.48
C ARG A 174 -30.36 13.28 21.12
N ARG A 175 -31.55 13.83 20.83
CA ARG A 175 -32.82 13.25 21.33
C ARG A 175 -33.02 11.82 20.86
N PHE A 176 -32.62 11.50 19.63
CA PHE A 176 -32.69 10.14 19.10
C PHE A 176 -31.71 9.19 19.80
N ALA A 177 -30.46 9.63 19.98
CA ALA A 177 -29.41 8.88 20.66
C ALA A 177 -29.82 8.54 22.12
N ASP A 178 -30.31 9.55 22.86
CA ASP A 178 -30.75 9.39 24.25
C ASP A 178 -31.94 8.42 24.37
N ARG A 179 -32.92 8.53 23.45
CA ARG A 179 -34.10 7.66 23.44
C ARG A 179 -33.76 6.20 23.14
N CYS A 180 -32.78 5.97 22.27
CA CYS A 180 -32.42 4.61 21.83
C CYS A 180 -31.28 4.00 22.65
N GLY A 181 -30.54 4.80 23.42
CA GLY A 181 -29.32 4.36 24.09
C GLY A 181 -28.19 3.99 23.12
N THR A 182 -28.18 4.57 21.92
CA THR A 182 -27.22 4.25 20.84
C THR A 182 -26.52 5.50 20.33
N ALA A 183 -25.31 5.36 19.79
CA ALA A 183 -24.63 6.46 19.13
C ALA A 183 -25.24 6.74 17.75
N VAL A 184 -25.19 8.00 17.32
CA VAL A 184 -25.74 8.46 16.03
C VAL A 184 -24.66 9.21 15.28
N LEU A 185 -24.30 8.76 14.08
CA LEU A 185 -23.49 9.54 13.14
C LEU A 185 -24.44 10.24 12.15
N VAL A 186 -24.84 11.46 12.46
CA VAL A 186 -25.71 12.24 11.57
C VAL A 186 -24.89 12.81 10.41
N LYS A 187 -25.38 12.59 9.18
CA LYS A 187 -24.72 13.00 7.93
C LYS A 187 -25.35 14.28 7.38
N GLY A 188 -24.59 15.38 7.33
CA GLY A 188 -25.07 16.71 6.96
C GLY A 188 -24.99 17.02 5.46
N GLY A 189 -24.53 16.10 4.61
CA GLY A 189 -24.29 16.33 3.18
C GLY A 189 -25.48 16.88 2.35
N HIS A 190 -26.70 16.83 2.88
CA HIS A 190 -27.92 17.42 2.28
C HIS A 190 -28.10 18.93 2.56
N LEU A 191 -27.32 19.51 3.48
CA LEU A 191 -27.31 20.95 3.71
C LEU A 191 -26.73 21.69 2.50
N THR A 192 -27.22 22.90 2.25
CA THR A 192 -26.67 23.79 1.24
C THR A 192 -25.37 24.43 1.74
N GLY A 193 -24.35 24.49 0.90
CA GLY A 193 -23.12 25.22 1.19
C GLY A 193 -21.85 24.46 0.85
N PRO A 194 -20.68 25.09 1.06
CA PRO A 194 -19.38 24.53 0.71
C PRO A 194 -18.92 23.42 1.65
N ALA A 195 -19.55 23.26 2.82
CA ALA A 195 -19.22 22.22 3.79
C ALA A 195 -20.20 21.04 3.71
N SER A 196 -19.72 19.85 4.08
CA SER A 196 -20.52 18.64 4.29
C SER A 196 -20.21 18.03 5.66
N PRO A 197 -20.67 18.69 6.76
CA PRO A 197 -20.35 18.25 8.11
C PRO A 197 -21.05 16.94 8.45
N ASP A 198 -20.37 16.08 9.21
CA ASP A 198 -20.98 14.95 9.89
C ASP A 198 -20.72 15.08 11.40
N ALA A 199 -21.55 14.47 12.25
CA ALA A 199 -21.31 14.47 13.69
C ALA A 199 -21.68 13.15 14.33
N LEU A 200 -20.78 12.66 15.20
CA LEU A 200 -21.05 11.57 16.11
C LEU A 200 -21.67 12.15 17.38
N VAL A 201 -22.89 11.71 17.70
CA VAL A 201 -23.68 12.15 18.85
C VAL A 201 -24.00 10.94 19.71
N GLY A 202 -23.71 11.03 21.01
CA GLY A 202 -24.06 9.98 21.97
C GLY A 202 -23.79 10.42 23.40
N ALA A 203 -23.77 9.45 24.32
CA ALA A 203 -23.56 9.72 25.75
C ALA A 203 -22.25 10.45 26.08
N ALA A 204 -21.22 10.29 25.25
CA ALA A 204 -19.92 10.97 25.38
C ALA A 204 -19.91 12.42 24.87
N GLY A 205 -21.03 12.91 24.31
CA GLY A 205 -21.16 14.25 23.72
C GLY A 205 -21.24 14.23 22.20
N VAL A 206 -20.87 15.37 21.60
CA VAL A 206 -20.90 15.61 20.16
C VAL A 206 -19.47 15.75 19.65
N VAL A 207 -19.11 15.00 18.61
CA VAL A 207 -17.85 15.12 17.89
C VAL A 207 -18.14 15.39 16.42
N GLU A 208 -17.78 16.58 15.95
CA GLU A 208 -18.00 16.98 14.56
C GLU A 208 -16.79 16.60 13.67
N PHE A 209 -17.10 16.20 12.44
CA PHE A 209 -16.14 15.89 11.38
C PHE A 209 -16.40 16.83 10.21
N ALA A 210 -15.63 17.91 10.16
CA ALA A 210 -15.68 18.86 9.06
C ALA A 210 -15.02 18.26 7.81
N ALA A 211 -15.65 18.46 6.66
CA ALA A 211 -15.07 18.17 5.36
C ALA A 211 -15.63 19.15 4.33
N ASP A 212 -14.79 19.54 3.38
CA ASP A 212 -15.20 20.32 2.23
C ASP A 212 -16.07 19.46 1.30
N ARG A 213 -17.05 20.11 0.67
CA ARG A 213 -17.88 19.47 -0.33
C ARG A 213 -17.07 19.29 -1.61
N VAL A 214 -16.94 18.05 -2.06
CA VAL A 214 -16.35 17.71 -3.35
C VAL A 214 -17.35 18.03 -4.45
N ALA A 215 -16.93 18.80 -5.46
CA ALA A 215 -17.73 19.09 -6.64
C ALA A 215 -17.67 17.90 -7.62
N THR A 216 -18.65 17.00 -7.53
CA THR A 216 -18.71 15.79 -8.36
C THR A 216 -20.15 15.28 -8.51
N THR A 217 -20.39 14.48 -9.52
CA THR A 217 -21.63 13.68 -9.68
C THR A 217 -21.53 12.30 -9.05
N SER A 218 -20.32 11.85 -8.70
CA SER A 218 -20.03 10.51 -8.19
C SER A 218 -20.35 10.37 -6.69
N THR A 219 -21.64 10.36 -6.37
CA THR A 219 -22.14 10.33 -4.98
C THR A 219 -23.03 9.11 -4.69
N HIS A 220 -23.21 8.22 -5.67
CA HIS A 220 -23.99 7.00 -5.52
C HIS A 220 -23.32 6.07 -4.50
N GLY A 221 -24.09 5.61 -3.52
CA GLY A 221 -23.64 4.66 -2.50
C GLY A 221 -22.86 5.23 -1.31
N THR A 222 -22.63 6.54 -1.24
CA THR A 222 -21.87 7.18 -0.14
C THR A 222 -22.30 6.76 1.28
N GLY A 223 -23.61 6.64 1.53
CA GLY A 223 -24.15 6.17 2.81
C GLY A 223 -23.81 4.71 3.14
N CYS A 224 -23.97 3.81 2.17
CA CYS A 224 -23.61 2.39 2.31
C CYS A 224 -22.10 2.25 2.54
N SER A 225 -21.29 2.97 1.75
CA SER A 225 -19.85 2.94 1.85
C SER A 225 -19.34 3.40 3.23
N LEU A 226 -19.89 4.50 3.76
CA LEU A 226 -19.52 5.05 5.07
C LEU A 226 -19.86 4.11 6.23
N SER A 227 -21.10 3.62 6.26
CA SER A 227 -21.58 2.73 7.31
C SER A 227 -20.85 1.38 7.30
N ALA A 228 -20.53 0.85 6.13
CA ALA A 228 -19.72 -0.36 6.00
C ALA A 228 -18.27 -0.15 6.43
N ALA A 229 -17.65 0.99 6.09
CA ALA A 229 -16.31 1.35 6.57
C ALA A 229 -16.27 1.40 8.11
N LEU A 230 -17.28 2.02 8.73
CA LEU A 230 -17.43 2.09 10.19
C LEU A 230 -17.54 0.70 10.84
N ALA A 231 -18.33 -0.20 10.26
CA ALA A 231 -18.46 -1.57 10.74
C ALA A 231 -17.14 -2.35 10.65
N ALA A 232 -16.35 -2.15 9.58
CA ALA A 232 -15.04 -2.78 9.44
C ALA A 232 -13.98 -2.19 10.40
N LEU A 233 -14.01 -0.88 10.63
CA LEU A 233 -13.02 -0.17 11.43
C LEU A 233 -13.25 -0.32 12.93
N ARG A 234 -14.50 -0.28 13.39
CA ARG A 234 -14.79 -0.19 14.83
C ARG A 234 -14.18 -1.32 15.67
N PRO A 235 -14.22 -2.61 15.26
CA PRO A 235 -13.62 -3.69 16.05
C PRO A 235 -12.10 -3.58 16.24
N VAL A 236 -11.42 -2.84 15.36
CA VAL A 236 -9.95 -2.68 15.34
C VAL A 236 -9.50 -1.25 15.64
N ARG A 237 -10.38 -0.42 16.19
CA ARG A 237 -10.10 0.93 16.67
C ARG A 237 -10.57 1.07 18.11
N ALA A 238 -9.90 1.95 18.87
CA ALA A 238 -10.19 2.15 20.28
C ALA A 238 -11.62 2.67 20.51
N ASP A 239 -12.10 3.57 19.66
CA ASP A 239 -13.37 4.26 19.83
C ASP A 239 -14.03 4.67 18.50
N TRP A 240 -15.29 5.11 18.60
CA TRP A 240 -16.07 5.60 17.45
C TRP A 240 -15.52 6.88 16.82
N PRO A 241 -15.08 7.92 17.57
CA PRO A 241 -14.47 9.11 16.97
C PRO A 241 -13.28 8.81 16.06
N THR A 242 -12.42 7.87 16.46
CA THR A 242 -11.27 7.44 15.65
C THR A 242 -11.72 6.74 14.38
N ALA A 243 -12.63 5.76 14.50
CA ALA A 243 -13.18 5.04 13.34
C ALA A 243 -13.90 5.99 12.36
N ALA A 244 -14.70 6.93 12.88
CA ALA A 244 -15.46 7.88 12.06
C ALA A 244 -14.56 8.88 11.33
N ARG A 245 -13.48 9.37 11.97
CA ARG A 245 -12.52 10.26 11.32
C ARG A 245 -11.83 9.56 10.14
N GLU A 246 -11.40 8.31 10.33
CA GLU A 246 -10.76 7.51 9.28
C GLU A 246 -11.75 7.21 8.14
N ALA A 247 -12.96 6.76 8.47
CA ALA A 247 -14.00 6.47 7.47
C ALA A 247 -14.41 7.71 6.67
N LYS A 248 -14.50 8.89 7.31
CA LYS A 248 -14.82 10.16 6.64
C LYS A 248 -13.71 10.60 5.70
N ALA A 249 -12.45 10.50 6.13
CA ALA A 249 -11.30 10.82 5.30
C ALA A 249 -11.23 9.91 4.06
N TRP A 250 -11.38 8.60 4.25
CA TRP A 250 -11.45 7.62 3.17
C TRP A 250 -12.61 7.92 2.22
N LEU A 251 -13.83 8.12 2.72
CA LEU A 251 -14.98 8.40 1.86
C LEU A 251 -14.79 9.69 1.04
N THR A 252 -14.15 10.71 1.61
CA THR A 252 -13.87 11.96 0.92
C THR A 252 -12.92 11.73 -0.26
N GLY A 253 -11.86 10.92 -0.06
CA GLY A 253 -10.98 10.47 -1.15
C GLY A 253 -11.70 9.63 -2.19
N ALA A 254 -12.56 8.70 -1.77
CA ALA A 254 -13.35 7.85 -2.64
C ALA A 254 -14.31 8.66 -3.54
N ILE A 255 -14.95 9.70 -2.98
CA ILE A 255 -15.80 10.63 -3.74
C ILE A 255 -14.96 11.43 -4.74
N ALA A 256 -13.81 11.97 -4.31
CA ALA A 256 -12.93 12.76 -5.19
C ALA A 256 -12.37 11.95 -6.36
N ALA A 257 -12.12 10.66 -6.17
CA ALA A 257 -11.63 9.76 -7.22
C ALA A 257 -12.76 9.16 -8.09
N GLY A 258 -14.02 9.23 -7.66
CA GLY A 258 -15.15 8.51 -8.28
C GLY A 258 -15.36 8.83 -9.76
N ASP A 259 -15.16 10.08 -10.18
CA ASP A 259 -15.36 10.49 -11.59
C ASP A 259 -14.38 9.79 -12.55
N ALA A 260 -13.20 9.40 -12.08
CA ALA A 260 -12.21 8.70 -12.90
C ALA A 260 -12.64 7.26 -13.27
N LEU A 261 -13.65 6.70 -12.57
CA LEU A 261 -14.14 5.36 -12.85
C LEU A 261 -14.92 5.25 -14.16
N LEU A 262 -15.53 6.36 -14.63
CA LEU A 262 -16.35 6.40 -15.84
C LEU A 262 -17.48 5.33 -15.85
N VAL A 263 -18.11 5.09 -14.69
CA VAL A 263 -19.17 4.08 -14.53
C VAL A 263 -20.55 4.71 -14.66
N GLY A 264 -21.24 4.34 -15.73
CA GLY A 264 -22.59 4.83 -16.04
C GLY A 264 -22.60 6.30 -16.50
N SER A 265 -23.81 6.83 -16.71
CA SER A 265 -24.01 8.21 -17.21
C SER A 265 -24.96 9.04 -16.34
N GLY A 266 -25.34 8.52 -15.17
CA GLY A 266 -26.16 9.21 -14.18
C GLY A 266 -25.31 9.57 -12.95
N ALA A 267 -25.84 9.32 -11.74
CA ALA A 267 -25.05 9.43 -10.51
C ALA A 267 -24.02 8.29 -10.43
N GLY A 268 -22.75 8.63 -10.62
CA GLY A 268 -21.63 7.69 -10.60
C GLY A 268 -21.33 7.16 -9.17
N PRO A 269 -20.69 5.99 -9.04
CA PRO A 269 -20.26 5.44 -7.76
C PRO A 269 -18.98 6.12 -7.24
N VAL A 270 -18.74 6.02 -5.93
CA VAL A 270 -17.44 6.37 -5.34
C VAL A 270 -16.37 5.31 -5.65
N ASP A 271 -15.10 5.72 -5.72
CA ASP A 271 -13.98 4.78 -5.86
C ASP A 271 -13.55 4.22 -4.51
N HIS A 272 -14.04 3.02 -4.21
CA HIS A 272 -13.79 2.34 -2.94
C HIS A 272 -12.31 1.95 -2.77
N LEU A 273 -11.54 1.87 -3.87
CA LEU A 273 -10.15 1.43 -3.90
C LEU A 273 -9.20 2.57 -4.28
N HIS A 274 -9.61 3.82 -4.12
CA HIS A 274 -8.82 5.01 -4.48
C HIS A 274 -7.44 5.07 -3.79
N HIS A 275 -7.30 4.47 -2.61
CA HIS A 275 -6.04 4.35 -1.85
C HIS A 275 -5.24 3.08 -2.22
N LEU A 276 -5.74 2.26 -3.15
CA LEU A 276 -5.13 1.03 -3.65
C LEU A 276 -4.99 1.05 -5.20
N PRO A 277 -4.36 2.08 -5.79
CA PRO A 277 -4.28 2.26 -7.26
C PRO A 277 -3.52 1.13 -7.99
N ALA A 278 -2.84 0.24 -7.26
CA ALA A 278 -2.05 -0.86 -7.81
C ALA A 278 -2.75 -2.23 -7.74
N LEU A 279 -4.05 -2.31 -7.38
CA LEU A 279 -4.75 -3.59 -7.29
C LEU A 279 -4.75 -4.32 -8.65
N GLY A 280 -3.97 -5.41 -8.76
CA GLY A 280 -3.82 -6.19 -9.99
C GLY A 280 -2.68 -5.75 -10.93
N ARG A 281 -1.91 -4.70 -10.61
CA ARG A 281 -0.68 -4.38 -11.36
C ARG A 281 0.42 -5.40 -11.00
N ARG A 282 1.28 -5.75 -11.98
CA ARG A 282 2.48 -6.53 -11.71
C ARG A 282 3.38 -5.76 -10.72
N PRO A 283 4.11 -6.45 -9.83
CA PRO A 283 5.16 -5.81 -9.05
C PRO A 283 6.10 -5.03 -9.98
N PHE A 284 6.42 -3.80 -9.61
CA PHE A 284 7.35 -2.97 -10.37
C PHE A 284 8.69 -3.69 -10.54
N THR A 285 9.15 -4.39 -9.50
CA THR A 285 10.41 -5.14 -9.55
C THR A 285 10.39 -6.23 -10.60
N ASP A 286 9.27 -6.92 -10.82
CA ASP A 286 9.18 -7.94 -11.87
C ASP A 286 9.23 -7.32 -13.27
N GLU A 287 8.66 -6.13 -13.46
CA GLU A 287 8.68 -5.41 -14.75
C GLU A 287 10.10 -4.97 -15.13
N VAL A 288 10.79 -4.28 -14.22
CA VAL A 288 12.16 -3.80 -14.50
C VAL A 288 13.18 -4.94 -14.60
N TRP A 289 12.90 -6.09 -13.99
CA TRP A 289 13.76 -7.27 -14.10
C TRP A 289 13.71 -7.94 -15.48
N ASP A 290 12.54 -7.90 -16.12
CA ASP A 290 12.39 -8.30 -17.52
C ASP A 290 13.14 -7.31 -18.44
N GLU A 291 13.03 -6.00 -18.17
CA GLU A 291 13.68 -4.95 -18.95
C GLU A 291 15.21 -5.08 -18.96
N VAL A 292 15.81 -5.44 -17.82
CA VAL A 292 17.27 -5.62 -17.72
C VAL A 292 17.76 -7.02 -18.09
N ALA A 293 16.93 -7.90 -18.66
CA ALA A 293 17.31 -9.27 -18.98
C ALA A 293 18.57 -9.38 -19.88
N ALA A 294 18.72 -8.45 -20.84
CA ALA A 294 19.90 -8.38 -21.70
C ALA A 294 21.16 -7.96 -20.92
N ILE A 295 21.04 -6.99 -20.00
CA ILE A 295 22.15 -6.54 -19.14
C ILE A 295 22.58 -7.67 -18.21
N ARG A 296 21.63 -8.38 -17.59
CA ARG A 296 21.93 -9.54 -16.72
C ARG A 296 22.65 -10.64 -17.48
N SER A 297 22.19 -10.96 -18.68
CA SER A 297 22.85 -11.93 -19.57
C SER A 297 24.27 -11.49 -19.95
N ALA A 298 24.48 -10.17 -20.15
CA ALA A 298 25.80 -9.61 -20.41
C ALA A 298 26.73 -9.70 -19.18
N CYS A 299 26.21 -9.46 -17.97
CA CYS A 299 26.96 -9.65 -16.71
C CYS A 299 27.45 -11.09 -16.58
N ASP A 300 26.58 -12.08 -16.81
CA ASP A 300 26.93 -13.51 -16.77
C ASP A 300 27.95 -13.89 -17.86
N ALA A 301 27.97 -13.16 -18.98
CA ALA A 301 28.90 -13.37 -20.08
C ALA A 301 30.27 -12.72 -19.87
N LEU A 302 30.41 -11.81 -18.90
CA LEU A 302 31.68 -11.11 -18.66
C LEU A 302 32.80 -12.09 -18.31
N PRO A 303 33.98 -11.96 -18.94
CA PRO A 303 35.15 -12.77 -18.58
C PRO A 303 35.50 -12.67 -17.09
N PHE A 304 35.33 -11.48 -16.49
CA PHE A 304 35.52 -11.27 -15.05
C PHE A 304 34.63 -12.17 -14.19
N VAL A 305 33.31 -12.15 -14.43
CA VAL A 305 32.32 -12.92 -13.64
C VAL A 305 32.52 -14.43 -13.84
N ARG A 306 32.84 -14.86 -15.06
CA ARG A 306 33.13 -16.27 -15.36
C ARG A 306 34.39 -16.74 -14.64
N ALA A 307 35.49 -16.00 -14.77
CA ALA A 307 36.75 -16.34 -14.12
C ALA A 307 36.67 -16.24 -12.59
N LEU A 308 35.82 -15.36 -12.05
CA LEU A 308 35.51 -15.29 -10.62
C LEU A 308 34.87 -16.59 -10.14
N GLY A 309 33.86 -17.11 -10.87
CA GLY A 309 33.20 -18.38 -10.55
C GLY A 309 34.06 -19.62 -10.76
N ASP A 310 34.95 -19.59 -11.76
CA ASP A 310 35.86 -20.71 -12.07
C ASP A 310 37.13 -20.70 -11.19
N GLY A 311 37.33 -19.67 -10.37
CA GLY A 311 38.53 -19.51 -9.54
C GLY A 311 39.80 -19.15 -10.33
N THR A 312 39.67 -18.74 -11.60
CA THR A 312 40.79 -18.46 -12.51
C THR A 312 41.04 -16.96 -12.73
N LEU A 313 40.28 -16.08 -12.09
CA LEU A 313 40.48 -14.64 -12.17
C LEU A 313 41.91 -14.29 -11.70
N PRO A 314 42.62 -13.33 -12.33
CA PRO A 314 43.88 -12.86 -11.77
C PRO A 314 43.64 -12.17 -10.41
N LEU A 315 44.43 -12.49 -9.40
CA LEU A 315 44.26 -11.92 -8.06
C LEU A 315 44.33 -10.38 -8.07
N THR A 316 45.20 -9.80 -8.89
CA THR A 316 45.32 -8.35 -9.07
C THR A 316 44.05 -7.70 -9.61
N ALA A 317 43.35 -8.36 -10.54
CA ALA A 317 42.07 -7.90 -11.07
C ALA A 317 40.97 -7.93 -10.00
N PHE A 318 40.97 -8.96 -9.15
CA PHE A 318 40.04 -9.04 -8.03
C PHE A 318 40.33 -7.96 -6.96
N GLU A 319 41.60 -7.71 -6.65
CA GLU A 319 42.01 -6.64 -5.74
C GLU A 319 41.70 -5.24 -6.30
N ASP A 320 41.85 -5.02 -7.60
CA ASP A 320 41.42 -3.79 -8.28
C ASP A 320 39.91 -3.58 -8.14
N TYR A 321 39.11 -4.64 -8.33
CA TYR A 321 37.67 -4.62 -8.13
C TYR A 321 37.31 -4.27 -6.68
N LEU A 322 37.88 -4.96 -5.68
CA LEU A 322 37.60 -4.67 -4.26
C LEU A 322 38.01 -3.25 -3.86
N HIS A 323 39.11 -2.74 -4.42
CA HIS A 323 39.51 -1.36 -4.16
C HIS A 323 38.49 -0.35 -4.70
N GLN A 324 37.98 -0.55 -5.91
CA GLN A 324 36.92 0.31 -6.45
C GLN A 324 35.59 0.13 -5.69
N ASP A 325 35.30 -1.08 -5.21
CA ASP A 325 34.09 -1.38 -4.43
C ASP A 325 34.10 -0.65 -3.08
N ALA A 326 35.27 -0.59 -2.41
CA ALA A 326 35.46 0.24 -1.22
C ALA A 326 35.06 1.70 -1.45
N LEU A 327 35.56 2.29 -2.55
CA LEU A 327 35.31 3.68 -2.90
C LEU A 327 33.86 3.94 -3.34
N TYR A 328 33.17 2.92 -3.86
CA TYR A 328 31.75 2.93 -4.19
C TYR A 328 30.89 2.87 -2.93
N LEU A 329 31.16 1.91 -2.04
CA LEU A 329 30.39 1.66 -0.82
C LEU A 329 30.34 2.88 0.11
N ALA A 330 31.41 3.68 0.16
CA ALA A 330 31.45 4.92 0.94
C ALA A 330 30.37 5.95 0.52
N ASP A 331 30.11 6.09 -0.79
CA ASP A 331 29.05 6.99 -1.28
C ASP A 331 27.69 6.29 -1.35
N TYR A 332 27.67 4.99 -1.64
CA TYR A 332 26.46 4.17 -1.57
C TYR A 332 25.84 4.22 -0.16
N ALA A 333 26.65 4.15 0.89
CA ALA A 333 26.20 4.30 2.28
C ALA A 333 25.51 5.64 2.53
N ARG A 334 25.98 6.73 1.92
CA ARG A 334 25.35 8.06 2.01
C ARG A 334 24.01 8.10 1.30
N VAL A 335 23.90 7.46 0.15
CA VAL A 335 22.64 7.33 -0.60
C VAL A 335 21.63 6.49 0.17
N LEU A 336 22.05 5.39 0.82
CA LEU A 336 21.19 4.61 1.71
C LEU A 336 20.74 5.40 2.94
N ALA A 337 21.62 6.21 3.54
CA ALA A 337 21.25 7.11 4.63
C ALA A 337 20.20 8.14 4.17
N HIS A 338 20.33 8.68 2.95
CA HIS A 338 19.32 9.55 2.35
C HIS A 338 18.00 8.80 2.11
N ALA A 339 18.04 7.58 1.57
CA ALA A 339 16.84 6.74 1.40
C ALA A 339 16.14 6.47 2.75
N SER A 340 16.93 6.24 3.81
CA SER A 340 16.41 6.14 5.17
C SER A 340 15.76 7.43 5.64
N GLN A 341 16.35 8.59 5.37
CA GLN A 341 15.78 9.87 5.78
C GLN A 341 14.45 10.16 5.04
N ALA A 342 14.39 9.84 3.75
CA ALA A 342 13.23 10.10 2.90
C ALA A 342 12.11 9.05 3.04
N ALA A 343 12.37 7.92 3.71
CA ALA A 343 11.43 6.82 3.79
C ALA A 343 10.14 7.17 4.57
N PRO A 344 8.94 6.78 4.04
CA PRO A 344 7.65 7.16 4.61
C PRO A 344 7.23 6.30 5.81
N SER A 345 7.93 5.20 6.11
CA SER A 345 7.58 4.28 7.20
C SER A 345 8.78 3.94 8.09
N PRO A 346 8.59 3.74 9.41
CA PRO A 346 9.68 3.35 10.31
C PRO A 346 10.38 2.05 9.90
N THR A 347 9.66 1.11 9.29
CA THR A 347 10.22 -0.15 8.77
C THR A 347 11.22 0.13 7.64
N ALA A 348 10.86 0.98 6.68
CA ALA A 348 11.72 1.36 5.57
C ALA A 348 12.92 2.19 6.06
N GLN A 349 12.70 3.15 6.97
CA GLN A 349 13.77 3.93 7.61
C GLN A 349 14.81 3.00 8.25
N GLY A 350 14.36 2.07 9.11
CA GLY A 350 15.24 1.13 9.78
C GLY A 350 15.99 0.20 8.83
N PHE A 351 15.37 -0.22 7.72
CA PHE A 351 16.01 -1.06 6.70
C PHE A 351 17.21 -0.35 6.05
N PHE A 352 16.99 0.85 5.51
CA PHE A 352 18.04 1.59 4.80
C PHE A 352 19.13 2.11 5.74
N ALA A 353 18.79 2.49 6.99
CA ALA A 353 19.78 2.87 7.99
C ALA A 353 20.74 1.71 8.33
N ARG A 354 20.22 0.50 8.52
CA ARG A 354 21.06 -0.70 8.74
C ARG A 354 21.89 -1.05 7.52
N GLY A 355 21.33 -0.89 6.31
CA GLY A 355 22.07 -1.06 5.06
C GLY A 355 23.26 -0.09 4.96
N ALA A 356 23.03 1.19 5.27
CA ALA A 356 24.09 2.21 5.27
C ALA A 356 25.22 1.87 6.25
N ALA A 357 24.89 1.46 7.48
CA ALA A 357 25.87 1.01 8.46
C ALA A 357 26.63 -0.23 8.00
N ALA A 358 25.93 -1.22 7.43
CA ALA A 358 26.54 -2.44 6.93
C ALA A 358 27.55 -2.19 5.79
N CYS A 359 27.31 -1.20 4.91
CA CYS A 359 28.28 -0.82 3.88
C CYS A 359 29.61 -0.35 4.48
N LEU A 360 29.56 0.44 5.56
CA LEU A 360 30.76 0.90 6.27
C LEU A 360 31.48 -0.26 6.97
N ASP A 361 30.73 -1.21 7.54
CA ASP A 361 31.31 -2.41 8.18
C ASP A 361 31.94 -3.39 7.17
N VAL A 362 31.39 -3.48 5.95
CA VAL A 362 31.95 -4.29 4.85
C VAL A 362 33.23 -3.65 4.33
N GLU A 363 33.24 -2.33 4.14
CA GLU A 363 34.45 -1.56 3.80
C GLU A 363 35.58 -1.83 4.80
N GLN A 364 35.25 -1.99 6.09
CA GLN A 364 36.24 -2.27 7.12
C GLN A 364 36.72 -3.74 7.12
N ARG A 365 35.84 -4.73 6.91
CA ARG A 365 36.18 -6.16 7.16
C ARG A 365 36.81 -6.91 5.98
N LEU A 366 36.27 -6.77 4.77
CA LEU A 366 36.77 -7.51 3.59
C LEU A 366 37.99 -6.83 2.98
N HIS A 367 38.03 -5.49 3.03
CA HIS A 367 39.08 -4.71 2.39
C HIS A 367 40.33 -4.61 3.26
N GLU A 368 40.23 -4.48 4.60
CA GLU A 368 41.42 -4.50 5.46
C GLU A 368 42.16 -5.85 5.39
N ALA A 369 41.45 -6.98 5.39
CA ALA A 369 42.09 -8.30 5.37
C ALA A 369 42.76 -8.66 4.03
N ARG A 370 42.21 -8.23 2.88
CA ARG A 370 42.76 -8.53 1.54
C ARG A 370 43.60 -7.40 0.95
N LEU A 371 43.22 -6.12 1.10
CA LEU A 371 44.00 -4.99 0.57
C LEU A 371 45.25 -4.69 1.40
N ALA A 372 45.26 -4.99 2.71
CA ALA A 372 46.49 -4.90 3.50
C ALA A 372 47.55 -5.90 3.05
N ARG A 373 47.15 -7.04 2.45
CA ARG A 373 48.08 -8.01 1.84
C ARG A 373 48.67 -7.52 0.52
N ALA A 374 48.01 -6.56 -0.14
CA ALA A 374 48.40 -6.00 -1.44
C ALA A 374 49.11 -4.62 -1.33
N ASP A 375 49.39 -4.14 -0.11
CA ASP A 375 49.98 -2.83 0.18
C ASP A 375 49.22 -1.63 -0.46
N ARG A 376 47.89 -1.76 -0.56
CA ARG A 376 47.00 -0.71 -1.10
C ARG A 376 46.22 -0.05 0.03
N ARG A 377 46.32 1.28 0.16
CA ARG A 377 45.56 2.07 1.14
C ARG A 377 44.09 2.20 0.70
N THR A 378 43.19 2.27 1.68
CA THR A 378 41.73 2.52 1.48
C THR A 378 41.42 3.91 0.91
N GLY A 379 42.40 4.82 0.87
CA GLY A 379 42.33 6.07 0.11
C GLY A 379 42.87 5.91 -1.31
N GLY A 380 42.14 6.40 -2.31
CA GLY A 380 42.51 6.26 -3.72
C GLY A 380 41.64 7.08 -4.69
N VAL A 381 42.01 7.06 -5.97
CA VAL A 381 41.27 7.75 -7.04
C VAL A 381 40.21 6.80 -7.59
N ARG A 382 38.94 7.25 -7.58
CA ARG A 382 37.85 6.55 -8.28
C ARG A 382 38.14 6.47 -9.77
N SER A 383 37.97 5.28 -10.35
CA SER A 383 37.98 5.12 -11.80
C SER A 383 36.86 5.97 -12.43
N ALA A 384 36.93 6.20 -13.75
CA ALA A 384 35.85 6.85 -14.47
C ALA A 384 34.51 6.09 -14.33
N VAL A 385 34.57 4.75 -14.28
CA VAL A 385 33.39 3.88 -14.12
C VAL A 385 32.78 4.03 -12.73
N THR A 386 33.59 3.89 -11.68
CA THR A 386 33.15 4.04 -10.28
C THR A 386 32.61 5.45 -10.03
N ARG A 387 33.27 6.48 -10.56
CA ARG A 387 32.79 7.86 -10.47
C ARG A 387 31.44 8.03 -11.15
N ALA A 388 31.29 7.54 -12.39
CA ALA A 388 30.03 7.66 -13.12
C ALA A 388 28.86 6.99 -12.37
N TYR A 389 29.11 5.82 -11.76
CA TYR A 389 28.08 5.14 -10.98
C TYR A 389 27.69 5.93 -9.72
N VAL A 390 28.68 6.36 -8.95
CA VAL A 390 28.43 7.15 -7.73
C VAL A 390 27.74 8.48 -8.06
N ASP A 391 28.16 9.17 -9.11
CA ASP A 391 27.57 10.44 -9.54
C ASP A 391 26.09 10.25 -9.93
N HIS A 392 25.75 9.14 -10.60
CA HIS A 392 24.37 8.77 -10.88
C HIS A 392 23.56 8.62 -9.59
N LEU A 393 24.01 7.81 -8.64
CA LEU A 393 23.29 7.56 -7.39
C LEU A 393 23.15 8.82 -6.52
N LEU A 394 24.21 9.63 -6.42
CA LEU A 394 24.19 10.89 -5.68
C LEU A 394 23.26 11.91 -6.36
N ALA A 395 23.23 11.98 -7.70
CA ALA A 395 22.33 12.85 -8.42
C ALA A 395 20.86 12.44 -8.23
N THR A 396 20.56 11.15 -8.27
CA THR A 396 19.22 10.63 -7.97
C THR A 396 18.83 10.92 -6.52
N ALA A 397 19.73 10.74 -5.55
CA ALA A 397 19.47 11.10 -4.15
C ALA A 397 19.24 12.60 -3.95
N ALA A 398 19.97 13.45 -4.67
CA ALA A 398 19.87 14.90 -4.50
C ALA A 398 18.60 15.50 -5.15
N ARG A 399 18.05 14.86 -6.18
CA ARG A 399 17.00 15.45 -7.05
C ARG A 399 15.74 14.61 -7.19
N GLY A 400 15.84 13.30 -6.99
CA GLY A 400 14.75 12.35 -7.17
C GLY A 400 13.87 12.21 -5.92
N SER A 401 12.72 11.60 -6.11
CA SER A 401 11.83 11.16 -5.04
C SER A 401 12.40 9.94 -4.30
N TYR A 402 11.86 9.64 -3.11
CA TYR A 402 12.17 8.40 -2.38
C TYR A 402 12.04 7.16 -3.28
N ALA A 403 10.99 7.09 -4.11
CA ALA A 403 10.72 5.98 -5.01
C ALA A 403 11.84 5.80 -6.06
N GLU A 404 12.31 6.91 -6.66
CA GLU A 404 13.43 6.88 -7.60
C GLU A 404 14.74 6.45 -6.92
N VAL A 405 15.00 6.94 -5.71
CA VAL A 405 16.20 6.58 -4.94
C VAL A 405 16.22 5.09 -4.61
N VAL A 406 15.12 4.53 -4.10
CA VAL A 406 15.08 3.10 -3.76
C VAL A 406 15.15 2.21 -4.99
N ALA A 407 14.63 2.65 -6.14
CA ALA A 407 14.80 1.95 -7.41
C ALA A 407 16.27 1.98 -7.89
N ALA A 408 16.95 3.12 -7.76
CA ALA A 408 18.36 3.26 -8.16
C ALA A 408 19.32 2.38 -7.33
N VAL A 409 19.10 2.25 -6.03
CA VAL A 409 19.98 1.43 -5.17
C VAL A 409 19.69 -0.07 -5.24
N LEU A 410 18.50 -0.47 -5.73
CA LEU A 410 18.07 -1.87 -5.71
C LEU A 410 19.04 -2.87 -6.39
N PRO A 411 19.68 -2.56 -7.54
CA PRO A 411 20.58 -3.51 -8.20
C PRO A 411 21.73 -4.01 -7.33
N CYS A 412 22.31 -3.16 -6.48
CA CYS A 412 23.42 -3.56 -5.59
C CYS A 412 22.98 -4.60 -4.53
N TYR A 413 21.69 -4.68 -4.20
CA TYR A 413 21.13 -5.79 -3.43
C TYR A 413 20.79 -6.98 -4.32
N TRP A 414 19.99 -6.74 -5.35
CA TRP A 414 19.30 -7.80 -6.05
C TRP A 414 20.16 -8.48 -7.12
N LEU A 415 20.87 -7.71 -7.95
CA LEU A 415 21.75 -8.26 -8.97
C LEU A 415 22.91 -9.04 -8.33
N TYR A 416 23.46 -8.55 -7.22
CA TYR A 416 24.51 -9.25 -6.48
C TYR A 416 24.01 -10.56 -5.86
N ALA A 417 22.82 -10.58 -5.24
CA ALA A 417 22.24 -11.83 -4.73
C ALA A 417 22.01 -12.84 -5.87
N ASP A 418 21.51 -12.36 -7.00
CA ASP A 418 21.22 -13.16 -8.19
C ASP A 418 22.50 -13.77 -8.81
N VAL A 419 23.55 -12.96 -8.99
CA VAL A 419 24.86 -13.42 -9.46
C VAL A 419 25.52 -14.35 -8.44
N GLY A 420 25.52 -13.99 -7.15
CA GLY A 420 26.13 -14.76 -6.07
C GLY A 420 25.53 -16.16 -5.94
N MET A 421 24.20 -16.28 -5.96
CA MET A 421 23.51 -17.59 -5.94
C MET A 421 23.87 -18.45 -7.15
N ARG A 422 23.95 -17.86 -8.36
CA ARG A 422 24.36 -18.59 -9.57
C ARG A 422 25.80 -19.06 -9.50
N LEU A 423 26.71 -18.20 -9.04
CA LEU A 423 28.13 -18.55 -8.88
C LEU A 423 28.33 -19.61 -7.81
N LEU A 424 27.61 -19.54 -6.68
CA LEU A 424 27.63 -20.57 -5.65
C LEU A 424 27.16 -21.92 -6.19
N ALA A 425 26.05 -21.93 -6.95
CA ALA A 425 25.53 -23.15 -7.58
C ALA A 425 26.53 -23.75 -8.59
N ARG A 426 27.33 -22.92 -9.25
CA ARG A 426 28.36 -23.36 -10.21
C ARG A 426 29.65 -23.83 -9.52
N ALA A 427 30.14 -23.10 -8.52
CA ALA A 427 31.40 -23.35 -7.83
C ALA A 427 31.32 -24.59 -6.92
N GLY A 428 30.15 -24.89 -6.35
CA GLY A 428 29.95 -26.05 -5.49
C GLY A 428 30.67 -25.88 -4.14
N ASP A 429 31.63 -26.78 -3.84
CA ASP A 429 32.43 -26.68 -2.62
C ASP A 429 33.42 -25.52 -2.72
N LEU A 430 33.30 -24.56 -1.80
CA LEU A 430 34.15 -23.38 -1.74
C LEU A 430 35.47 -23.63 -0.99
N ALA A 431 35.70 -24.83 -0.47
CA ALA A 431 36.95 -25.19 0.20
C ALA A 431 38.15 -25.02 -0.75
N GLY A 432 39.01 -24.03 -0.45
CA GLY A 432 40.18 -23.70 -1.27
C GLY A 432 39.88 -22.84 -2.50
N HIS A 433 38.64 -22.38 -2.69
CA HIS A 433 38.30 -21.46 -3.77
C HIS A 433 38.89 -20.07 -3.50
N PRO A 434 39.70 -19.47 -4.41
CA PRO A 434 40.39 -18.19 -4.17
C PRO A 434 39.47 -17.01 -3.81
N TYR A 435 38.20 -17.11 -4.23
CA TYR A 435 37.15 -16.10 -4.04
C TYR A 435 35.93 -16.64 -3.27
N GLY A 436 36.12 -17.74 -2.54
CA GLY A 436 35.03 -18.42 -1.82
C GLY A 436 34.33 -17.54 -0.78
N ASP A 437 35.03 -16.57 -0.19
CA ASP A 437 34.45 -15.58 0.73
C ASP A 437 33.44 -14.66 0.04
N TRP A 438 33.76 -14.15 -1.14
CA TRP A 438 32.85 -13.32 -1.94
C TRP A 438 31.64 -14.13 -2.41
N ILE A 439 31.86 -15.34 -2.95
CA ILE A 439 30.79 -16.20 -3.45
C ILE A 439 29.87 -16.64 -2.29
N ALA A 440 30.44 -16.98 -1.14
CA ALA A 440 29.66 -17.32 0.05
C ALA A 440 28.82 -16.14 0.55
N LEU A 441 29.39 -14.93 0.59
CA LEU A 441 28.68 -13.73 1.06
C LEU A 441 27.43 -13.42 0.24
N TYR A 442 27.56 -13.41 -1.09
CA TYR A 442 26.46 -13.03 -1.99
C TYR A 442 25.54 -14.21 -2.37
N GLY A 443 26.03 -15.45 -2.24
CA GLY A 443 25.21 -16.67 -2.35
C GLY A 443 24.46 -17.03 -1.06
N ASP A 444 24.67 -16.27 0.02
CA ASP A 444 24.07 -16.53 1.33
C ASP A 444 22.54 -16.30 1.34
N PRO A 445 21.74 -17.23 1.90
CA PRO A 445 20.29 -17.07 2.01
C PRO A 445 19.82 -15.82 2.77
N GLU A 446 20.57 -15.34 3.77
CA GLU A 446 20.21 -14.10 4.48
C GLU A 446 20.48 -12.86 3.62
N PHE A 447 21.50 -12.88 2.75
CA PHE A 447 21.69 -11.83 1.74
C PHE A 447 20.53 -11.82 0.74
N ALA A 448 20.11 -12.99 0.25
CA ALA A 448 18.95 -13.10 -0.63
C ALA A 448 17.64 -12.62 0.03
N ALA A 449 17.44 -12.92 1.32
CA ALA A 449 16.29 -12.44 2.09
C ALA A 449 16.28 -10.90 2.22
N ARG A 450 17.45 -10.27 2.42
CA ARG A 450 17.59 -8.81 2.42
C ARG A 450 17.28 -8.20 1.06
N ALA A 451 17.73 -8.82 -0.03
CA ALA A 451 17.39 -8.39 -1.39
C ALA A 451 15.88 -8.49 -1.66
N ALA A 452 15.22 -9.56 -1.20
CA ALA A 452 13.76 -9.69 -1.28
C ALA A 452 13.03 -8.60 -0.48
N GLN A 453 13.55 -8.24 0.70
CA GLN A 453 13.01 -7.12 1.47
C GLN A 453 13.19 -5.77 0.77
N ALA A 454 14.35 -5.52 0.17
CA ALA A 454 14.58 -4.31 -0.64
C ALA A 454 13.59 -4.23 -1.81
N ARG A 455 13.37 -5.35 -2.52
CA ARG A 455 12.37 -5.43 -3.61
C ARG A 455 10.97 -5.07 -3.14
N ALA A 456 10.53 -5.64 -2.01
CA ALA A 456 9.21 -5.35 -1.46
C ALA A 456 9.02 -3.87 -1.10
N LEU A 457 10.08 -3.19 -0.61
CA LEU A 457 10.07 -1.75 -0.33
C LEU A 457 9.99 -0.92 -1.61
N VAL A 458 10.68 -1.33 -2.68
CA VAL A 458 10.57 -0.67 -4.00
C VAL A 458 9.19 -0.87 -4.60
N ASP A 459 8.63 -2.08 -4.51
CA ASP A 459 7.27 -2.36 -4.98
C ASP A 459 6.23 -1.54 -4.20
N ASP A 460 6.41 -1.37 -2.89
CA ASP A 460 5.56 -0.52 -2.05
C ASP A 460 5.65 0.96 -2.47
N ALA A 461 6.87 1.47 -2.68
CA ALA A 461 7.09 2.83 -3.18
C ALA A 461 6.45 3.04 -4.55
N ALA A 462 6.51 2.03 -5.44
CA ALA A 462 5.92 2.08 -6.77
C ALA A 462 4.38 2.11 -6.77
N ARG A 463 3.70 1.65 -5.71
CA ARG A 463 2.22 1.67 -5.66
C ARG A 463 1.66 3.07 -5.57
N GLY A 464 2.40 4.00 -4.95
CA GLY A 464 1.92 5.35 -4.67
C GLY A 464 2.25 6.40 -5.73
N VAL A 465 2.96 6.03 -6.81
CA VAL A 465 3.46 6.98 -7.80
C VAL A 465 2.67 6.94 -9.11
N ASP A 466 2.66 8.06 -9.83
CA ASP A 466 2.06 8.12 -11.17
C ASP A 466 2.94 7.47 -12.24
N GLU A 467 2.44 7.37 -13.48
CA GLU A 467 3.17 6.73 -14.57
C GLU A 467 4.45 7.47 -14.97
N THR A 468 4.53 8.79 -14.75
CA THR A 468 5.73 9.56 -15.04
C THR A 468 6.84 9.21 -14.05
N GLN A 469 6.53 9.25 -12.76
CA GLN A 469 7.47 8.84 -11.71
C GLN A 469 7.86 7.37 -11.86
N ARG A 470 6.92 6.50 -12.23
CA ARG A 470 7.20 5.07 -12.47
C ARG A 470 8.22 4.85 -13.58
N ARG A 471 8.15 5.61 -14.68
CA ARG A 471 9.19 5.60 -15.73
C ARG A 471 10.54 6.09 -15.21
N LEU A 472 10.56 7.16 -14.41
CA LEU A 472 11.80 7.65 -13.80
C LEU A 472 12.44 6.62 -12.86
N MET A 473 11.63 5.88 -12.10
CA MET A 473 12.12 4.75 -11.30
C MET A 473 12.75 3.68 -12.19
N ALA A 474 12.10 3.31 -13.30
CA ALA A 474 12.62 2.30 -14.22
C ALA A 474 13.94 2.75 -14.86
N GLU A 475 14.02 4.00 -15.35
CA GLU A 475 15.25 4.59 -15.89
C GLU A 475 16.39 4.57 -14.86
N ALA A 476 16.11 4.90 -13.61
CA ALA A 476 17.10 4.89 -12.53
C ALA A 476 17.60 3.48 -12.20
N PHE A 477 16.71 2.48 -12.20
CA PHE A 477 17.05 1.07 -12.00
C PHE A 477 17.89 0.52 -13.16
N VAL A 478 17.45 0.74 -14.41
CA VAL A 478 18.15 0.29 -15.62
C VAL A 478 19.55 0.89 -15.69
N ARG A 479 19.69 2.21 -15.48
CA ARG A 479 21.01 2.87 -15.47
C ARG A 479 21.92 2.31 -14.39
N SER A 480 21.37 2.00 -13.22
CA SER A 480 22.15 1.37 -12.14
C SER A 480 22.63 -0.02 -12.56
N CYS A 481 21.81 -0.83 -13.25
CA CYS A 481 22.24 -2.11 -13.81
C CYS A 481 23.33 -1.97 -14.90
N GLU A 482 23.23 -0.94 -15.76
CA GLU A 482 24.27 -0.64 -16.76
C GLU A 482 25.60 -0.29 -16.07
N HIS A 483 25.55 0.46 -14.98
CA HIS A 483 26.73 0.76 -14.18
C HIS A 483 27.30 -0.48 -13.50
N GLU A 484 26.47 -1.40 -12.98
CA GLU A 484 26.95 -2.67 -12.42
C GLU A 484 27.70 -3.52 -13.46
N LEU A 485 27.15 -3.61 -14.68
CA LEU A 485 27.83 -4.29 -15.80
C LEU A 485 29.19 -3.66 -16.09
N ALA A 486 29.25 -2.33 -16.21
CA ALA A 486 30.49 -1.61 -16.43
C ALA A 486 31.47 -1.80 -15.25
N PHE A 487 30.95 -1.86 -14.02
CA PHE A 487 31.71 -2.01 -12.79
C PHE A 487 32.42 -3.37 -12.73
N PHE A 488 31.74 -4.46 -13.08
CA PHE A 488 32.38 -5.77 -13.22
C PHE A 488 33.40 -5.81 -14.37
N ALA A 489 33.11 -5.13 -15.48
CA ALA A 489 33.99 -5.13 -16.65
C ALA A 489 35.30 -4.34 -16.43
N GLN A 490 35.30 -3.31 -15.59
CA GLN A 490 36.42 -2.37 -15.47
C GLN A 490 37.73 -3.00 -14.98
N SER A 491 37.63 -4.08 -14.21
CA SER A 491 38.77 -4.75 -13.58
C SER A 491 39.30 -5.92 -14.41
N TRP A 492 38.73 -6.18 -15.59
CA TRP A 492 39.27 -7.19 -16.49
C TRP A 492 40.55 -6.69 -17.19
N PRO A 493 41.67 -7.41 -17.12
CA PRO A 493 42.88 -7.07 -17.87
C PRO A 493 42.62 -7.37 -19.36
N GLY A 494 42.22 -6.34 -20.11
CA GLY A 494 42.13 -6.44 -21.57
C GLY A 494 43.50 -6.71 -22.21
N PRO A 495 43.54 -7.19 -23.47
CA PRO A 495 44.79 -7.33 -24.21
C PRO A 495 45.36 -5.95 -24.51
N GLY A 496 46.22 -5.41 -23.63
CA GLY A 496 46.87 -4.11 -23.87
C GLY A 496 47.38 -3.33 -22.65
N ARG A 497 47.10 -3.73 -21.41
CA ARG A 497 47.74 -3.10 -20.23
C ARG A 497 49.07 -3.77 -19.90
N HIS A 498 50.07 -3.61 -20.76
CA HIS A 498 51.46 -3.80 -20.36
C HIS A 498 51.98 -2.49 -19.75
N ASP A 499 52.72 -2.64 -18.65
CA ASP A 499 53.41 -1.60 -17.88
C ASP A 499 53.84 -0.34 -18.66
N GLU A 500 53.11 0.75 -18.48
CA GLU A 500 53.62 2.11 -18.74
C GLU A 500 54.36 2.70 -17.52
N ARG A 501 54.55 1.95 -16.43
CA ARG A 501 55.21 2.45 -15.21
C ARG A 501 56.74 2.30 -15.20
N ALA A 502 57.34 1.74 -16.25
CA ALA A 502 58.79 1.44 -16.28
C ALA A 502 59.64 2.31 -17.22
N ALA A 503 59.06 3.29 -17.94
CA ALA A 503 59.83 4.13 -18.88
C ALA A 503 59.42 5.60 -18.75
N GLY A 504 60.13 6.35 -17.91
CA GLY A 504 59.90 7.78 -17.77
C GLY A 504 60.84 8.45 -16.79
N ASP A 505 62.12 8.08 -16.78
CA ASP A 505 63.15 8.83 -16.06
C ASP A 505 64.31 9.12 -17.02
N GLU A 506 64.07 10.00 -17.99
CA GLU A 506 65.15 10.71 -18.70
C GLU A 506 64.76 12.17 -18.91
N ALA A 507 65.63 13.03 -18.39
CA ALA A 507 65.49 14.47 -18.27
C ALA A 507 65.51 15.18 -19.63
N VAL A 508 64.69 16.25 -19.76
CA VAL A 508 64.87 17.28 -20.78
C VAL A 508 64.84 18.66 -20.13
N ALA A 509 65.98 19.35 -20.22
CA ALA A 509 66.23 20.71 -19.75
C ALA A 509 65.49 21.77 -20.61
N PRO A 510 65.33 23.03 -20.12
CA PRO A 510 64.37 23.98 -20.68
C PRO A 510 64.93 24.77 -21.88
N GLY A 511 64.21 24.75 -23.00
CA GLY A 511 64.53 25.46 -24.23
C GLY A 511 63.53 26.56 -24.57
N ARG A 512 64.02 27.81 -24.46
CA ARG A 512 63.50 29.13 -24.84
C ARG A 512 62.36 29.25 -25.89
N VAL A 513 61.46 30.18 -25.55
CA VAL A 513 60.55 30.95 -26.43
C VAL A 513 61.32 31.72 -27.50
N PRO A 514 60.74 31.91 -28.70
CA PRO A 514 60.63 33.26 -29.24
C PRO A 514 59.22 33.61 -29.77
N VAL A 515 58.94 34.90 -29.63
CA VAL A 515 57.76 35.64 -30.09
C VAL A 515 57.97 36.10 -31.54
N ALA A 516 56.92 36.07 -32.36
CA ALA A 516 56.41 37.21 -33.17
C ALA A 516 55.90 36.87 -34.59
N ALA A 517 54.71 37.41 -34.87
CA ALA A 517 54.25 38.06 -36.11
C ALA A 517 54.07 37.20 -37.38
N THR A 518 52.83 36.97 -37.80
CA THR A 518 51.97 37.91 -38.56
C THR A 518 50.53 37.39 -38.55
#